data_AF-A0A553PQK2-F1
#
_entry.id   AF-A0A553PQK2-F1
#
_cell.length_a   1.000
_cell.length_b   1.000
_cell.length_c   1.000
_cell.angle_alpha   90.00
_cell.angle_beta   90.00
_cell.angle_gamma   90.00
#
_symmetry.space_group_name_H-M   'P 1'
#
loop_
_entity.id
_entity.type
_entity.pdbx_description
1 polymer ?
#
loop_
_entity_poly.entity_id
_entity_poly.type
_entity_poly.pdbx_seq_one_letter_code
_entity_poly.pdbx_strand_id
1 'polypeptide(L)'
;LFNIVQFNNDVCNITATQQGVCYTATECVNKGGVPKTSCAAGFGTCCLFENSCYGVVDQQVAYFQNPKYPAVDGDPNYCTYSIKTKKCETEFRELFEICFLQVRNRDVCQVRLDLDKFETIGPSMTTLPFGQCSSDRMAIFGGRNQFGLSEGNLLCGDLTGQHLYIPIDNNAQQEEEIIRLFAMVGTSDSLTASADTSIKNYTWSIKITQIDCSIQHKLQAPSGCLQYHTSLVGSIETFNFNDIASPYPISMDYAICIQRQPGFCGVKLSTSTLGD
;
A
#
# COMPACT_ATOMS: atom_id res chain seq x y z
N LEU A 1 8.14 38.33 -20.08
CA LEU A 1 7.21 37.90 -19.01
C LEU A 1 7.26 36.39 -18.92
N PHE A 2 7.58 35.83 -17.75
CA PHE A 2 7.37 34.40 -17.47
C PHE A 2 6.06 34.29 -16.68
N ASN A 3 5.03 33.68 -17.25
CA ASN A 3 3.82 33.33 -16.49
C ASN A 3 4.07 31.99 -15.81
N ILE A 4 4.20 32.01 -14.48
CA ILE A 4 4.22 30.81 -13.67
C ILE A 4 2.77 30.34 -13.54
N VAL A 5 2.46 29.20 -14.14
CA VAL A 5 1.16 28.55 -13.96
C VAL A 5 1.22 27.71 -12.69
N GLN A 6 0.36 28.04 -11.72
CA GLN A 6 0.26 27.32 -10.45
C GLN A 6 -1.14 26.69 -10.34
N PHE A 7 -1.18 25.41 -10.01
CA PHE A 7 -2.40 24.65 -9.73
C PHE A 7 -2.15 23.67 -8.58
N ASN A 8 -3.22 23.14 -7.99
CA ASN A 8 -3.12 22.13 -6.95
C ASN A 8 -2.68 20.79 -7.55
N ASN A 9 -1.80 20.10 -6.83
CA ASN A 9 -1.29 18.79 -7.24
C ASN A 9 -2.27 17.70 -6.84
N ASP A 10 -3.45 17.71 -7.45
CA ASP A 10 -4.53 16.78 -7.14
C ASP A 10 -4.29 15.41 -7.79
N VAL A 11 -4.87 14.36 -7.20
CA VAL A 11 -4.91 13.02 -7.81
C VAL A 11 -5.67 13.08 -9.13
N CYS A 12 -5.13 12.43 -10.15
CA CYS A 12 -5.69 12.37 -11.48
C CYS A 12 -5.69 10.94 -12.02
N ASN A 13 -6.58 10.66 -12.97
CA ASN A 13 -6.70 9.33 -13.58
C ASN A 13 -5.87 9.25 -14.86
N ILE A 14 -5.09 8.18 -14.99
CA ILE A 14 -4.32 7.85 -16.19
C ILE A 14 -5.12 6.84 -17.02
N THR A 15 -5.58 5.78 -16.36
CA THR A 15 -6.50 4.78 -16.92
C THR A 15 -7.66 4.55 -15.95
N ALA A 16 -8.49 3.53 -16.18
CA ALA A 16 -9.53 3.13 -15.23
C ALA A 16 -8.98 2.60 -13.90
N THR A 17 -7.74 2.06 -13.89
CA THR A 17 -7.12 1.42 -12.73
C THR A 17 -5.85 2.13 -12.27
N GLN A 18 -5.21 2.92 -13.14
CA GLN A 18 -4.01 3.67 -12.82
C GLN A 18 -4.29 5.14 -12.56
N GLN A 19 -3.71 5.66 -11.48
CA GLN A 19 -3.81 7.05 -11.07
C GLN A 19 -2.42 7.65 -10.90
N GLY A 20 -2.36 8.98 -10.91
CA GLY A 20 -1.15 9.74 -10.68
C GLY A 20 -1.45 10.99 -9.90
N VAL A 21 -0.48 11.91 -9.88
CA VAL A 21 -0.63 13.23 -9.28
C VAL A 21 -0.40 14.27 -10.35
N CYS A 22 -1.27 15.28 -10.40
CA CYS A 22 -1.19 16.34 -11.40
C CYS A 22 0.02 17.23 -11.11
N TYR A 23 0.89 17.39 -12.11
CA TYR A 23 2.08 18.25 -12.04
C TYR A 23 2.31 18.94 -13.38
N THR A 24 3.19 19.95 -13.42
CA THR A 24 3.74 20.38 -14.71
C THR A 24 4.60 19.25 -15.29
N ALA A 25 4.74 19.18 -16.62
CA ALA A 25 5.54 18.12 -17.25
C ALA A 25 6.99 18.09 -16.75
N THR A 26 7.60 19.26 -16.56
CA THR A 26 8.95 19.40 -16.02
C THR A 26 9.04 18.96 -14.56
N GLU A 27 8.08 19.35 -13.72
CA GLU A 27 8.05 18.92 -12.31
C GLU A 27 7.86 17.41 -12.18
N CYS A 28 7.00 16.82 -13.01
CA CYS A 28 6.77 15.37 -13.04
C CYS A 28 8.09 14.61 -13.28
N VAL A 29 8.85 14.98 -14.32
CA VAL A 29 10.14 14.34 -14.64
C VAL A 29 11.18 14.60 -13.54
N ASN A 30 11.26 15.83 -13.02
CA ASN A 30 12.20 16.17 -11.94
C ASN A 30 11.94 15.39 -10.64
N LYS A 31 10.69 14.97 -10.41
CA LYS A 31 10.29 14.11 -9.30
C LYS A 31 10.45 12.62 -9.60
N GLY A 32 10.97 12.26 -10.77
CA GLY A 32 11.19 10.87 -11.17
C GLY A 32 9.92 10.14 -11.66
N GLY A 33 8.84 10.87 -11.94
CA GLY A 33 7.63 10.31 -12.51
C GLY A 33 7.58 10.40 -14.04
N VAL A 34 6.57 9.77 -14.63
CA VAL A 34 6.35 9.72 -16.08
C VAL A 34 5.09 10.52 -16.44
N PRO A 35 5.19 11.55 -17.29
CA PRO A 35 4.03 12.27 -17.83
C PRO A 35 3.12 11.32 -18.62
N LYS A 36 1.82 11.31 -18.30
CA LYS A 36 0.82 10.51 -19.03
C LYS A 36 -0.26 11.39 -19.68
N THR A 37 -1.43 11.47 -19.06
CA THR A 37 -2.61 12.19 -19.58
C THR A 37 -2.58 13.66 -19.16
N SER A 38 -3.39 14.53 -19.79
CA SER A 38 -3.53 15.92 -19.35
C SER A 38 -4.37 16.05 -18.07
N CYS A 39 -4.03 17.00 -17.19
CA CYS A 39 -4.80 17.36 -16.01
C CYS A 39 -4.82 18.90 -15.81
N ALA A 40 -5.47 19.40 -14.76
CA ALA A 40 -5.60 20.83 -14.46
C ALA A 40 -6.02 21.66 -15.69
N ALA A 41 -7.13 21.28 -16.35
CA ALA A 41 -7.63 21.93 -17.57
C ALA A 41 -6.61 22.06 -18.71
N GLY A 42 -5.63 21.15 -18.78
CA GLY A 42 -4.59 21.13 -19.83
C GLY A 42 -3.30 21.84 -19.45
N PHE A 43 -3.21 22.45 -18.26
CA PHE A 43 -1.99 23.09 -17.77
C PHE A 43 -0.97 22.11 -17.18
N GLY A 44 -1.41 20.89 -16.84
CA GLY A 44 -0.56 19.86 -16.24
C GLY A 44 -0.64 18.51 -16.96
N THR A 45 0.23 17.61 -16.53
CA THR A 45 0.22 16.18 -16.86
C THR A 45 -0.09 15.38 -15.60
N CYS A 46 -0.88 14.33 -15.75
CA CYS A 46 -1.04 13.32 -14.73
C CYS A 46 0.24 12.50 -14.67
N CYS A 47 0.98 12.65 -13.58
CA CYS A 47 2.31 12.06 -13.42
C CYS A 47 2.20 10.71 -12.73
N LEU A 48 2.69 9.66 -13.41
CA LEU A 48 2.74 8.31 -12.89
C LEU A 48 4.06 8.09 -12.13
N PHE A 49 3.97 7.63 -10.89
CA PHE A 49 5.13 7.30 -10.07
C PHE A 49 5.21 5.78 -9.90
N GLU A 50 6.04 5.14 -10.72
CA GLU A 50 6.33 3.72 -10.67
C GLU A 50 7.79 3.55 -10.27
N ASN A 51 8.03 2.92 -9.13
CA ASN A 51 9.36 2.73 -8.57
C ASN A 51 9.52 1.29 -8.10
N SER A 52 10.77 0.83 -8.07
CA SER A 52 11.12 -0.48 -7.56
C SER A 52 11.98 -0.35 -6.31
N CYS A 53 12.80 -1.37 -6.05
CA CYS A 53 13.67 -1.45 -4.88
C CYS A 53 14.51 -0.21 -4.67
N TYR A 54 14.71 0.12 -3.41
CA TYR A 54 15.42 1.29 -2.90
C TYR A 54 14.77 2.64 -3.26
N GLY A 55 13.55 2.60 -3.83
CA GLY A 55 12.76 3.78 -4.12
C GLY A 55 12.31 4.50 -2.85
N VAL A 56 12.19 5.82 -2.97
CA VAL A 56 11.64 6.70 -1.95
C VAL A 56 10.56 7.54 -2.61
N VAL A 57 9.39 7.61 -1.99
CA VAL A 57 8.26 8.34 -2.53
C VAL A 57 7.65 9.25 -1.49
N ASP A 58 7.30 10.47 -1.89
CA ASP A 58 6.54 11.41 -1.08
C ASP A 58 5.25 11.85 -1.77
N GLN A 59 4.93 11.31 -2.94
CA GLN A 59 3.71 11.61 -3.70
C GLN A 59 2.47 11.00 -3.05
N GLN A 60 1.31 11.60 -3.33
CA GLN A 60 0.04 11.10 -2.82
C GLN A 60 -0.34 9.73 -3.36
N VAL A 61 0.00 9.44 -4.62
CA VAL A 61 -0.21 8.15 -5.26
C VAL A 61 1.07 7.69 -5.94
N ALA A 62 1.44 6.44 -5.73
CA ALA A 62 2.59 5.79 -6.37
C ALA A 62 2.42 4.27 -6.42
N TYR A 63 3.31 3.60 -7.15
CA TYR A 63 3.30 2.15 -7.34
C TYR A 63 4.67 1.59 -7.00
N PHE A 64 4.71 0.66 -6.05
CA PHE A 64 5.88 -0.13 -5.72
C PHE A 64 5.81 -1.47 -6.45
N GLN A 65 6.75 -1.71 -7.34
CA GLN A 65 6.73 -2.86 -8.25
C GLN A 65 8.02 -3.68 -8.11
N ASN A 66 7.94 -5.00 -8.35
CA ASN A 66 9.15 -5.81 -8.43
C ASN A 66 10.03 -5.37 -9.61
N PRO A 67 11.36 -5.57 -9.58
CA PRO A 67 12.28 -5.00 -10.59
C PRO A 67 11.95 -5.36 -12.04
N LYS A 68 11.35 -6.52 -12.27
CA LYS A 68 10.98 -7.02 -13.61
C LYS A 68 9.49 -6.84 -13.93
N TYR A 69 8.69 -6.22 -13.06
CA TYR A 69 7.26 -6.01 -13.30
C TYR A 69 7.03 -5.34 -14.67
N PRO A 70 6.03 -5.77 -15.47
CA PRO A 70 4.96 -6.71 -15.17
C PRO A 70 5.33 -8.18 -15.28
N ALA A 71 6.59 -8.52 -15.57
CA ALA A 71 7.05 -9.89 -15.57
C ALA A 71 7.25 -10.42 -14.15
N VAL A 72 7.08 -11.73 -14.03
CA VAL A 72 7.47 -12.50 -12.86
C VAL A 72 8.99 -12.47 -12.74
N ASP A 73 9.47 -12.40 -11.51
CA ASP A 73 10.88 -12.44 -11.16
C ASP A 73 11.15 -13.67 -10.27
N GLY A 74 12.39 -14.13 -10.23
CA GLY A 74 12.81 -15.21 -9.34
C GLY A 74 14.26 -15.13 -8.90
N ASP A 75 14.92 -14.00 -9.16
CA ASP A 75 16.23 -13.74 -8.60
C ASP A 75 16.07 -13.38 -7.11
N PRO A 76 16.87 -13.95 -6.20
CA PRO A 76 16.84 -13.56 -4.80
C PRO A 76 17.04 -12.04 -4.63
N ASN A 77 16.15 -11.39 -3.88
CA ASN A 77 16.18 -9.94 -3.72
C ASN A 77 15.82 -9.50 -2.30
N TYR A 78 16.53 -8.48 -1.83
CA TYR A 78 16.26 -7.73 -0.60
C TYR A 78 15.83 -6.32 -0.98
N CYS A 79 14.54 -6.14 -1.17
CA CYS A 79 13.95 -4.95 -1.74
C CYS A 79 13.37 -4.08 -0.61
N THR A 80 13.83 -2.83 -0.48
CA THR A 80 13.22 -1.86 0.46
C THR A 80 12.55 -0.74 -0.31
N TYR A 81 11.43 -0.23 0.18
CA TYR A 81 10.71 0.90 -0.42
C TYR A 81 10.23 1.83 0.69
N SER A 82 10.55 3.11 0.60
CA SER A 82 10.26 4.09 1.66
C SER A 82 9.18 5.07 1.23
N ILE A 83 8.11 5.15 2.01
CA ILE A 83 7.02 6.10 1.83
C ILE A 83 7.19 7.19 2.88
N LYS A 84 7.54 8.39 2.43
CA LYS A 84 7.62 9.58 3.27
C LYS A 84 6.25 10.21 3.36
N THR A 85 5.69 10.23 4.57
CA THR A 85 4.43 10.90 4.87
C THR A 85 4.73 12.17 5.63
N LYS A 86 4.14 13.27 5.19
CA LYS A 86 4.23 14.55 5.90
C LYS A 86 3.02 14.69 6.80
N LYS A 87 3.27 15.16 8.01
CA LYS A 87 2.23 15.68 8.89
C LYS A 87 2.22 17.19 8.79
N CYS A 88 1.06 17.78 8.95
CA CYS A 88 1.00 19.19 9.20
C CYS A 88 0.97 19.43 10.71
N GLU A 89 2.14 19.63 11.32
CA GLU A 89 2.18 20.06 12.72
C GLU A 89 1.67 21.51 12.81
N THR A 90 0.59 21.72 13.56
CA THR A 90 0.21 23.05 14.03
C THR A 90 0.42 23.10 15.54
N GLU A 91 1.51 23.70 15.99
CA GLU A 91 1.70 24.03 17.42
C GLU A 91 0.63 25.01 17.95
N PHE A 92 -0.07 25.71 17.05
CA PHE A 92 -1.12 26.67 17.40
C PHE A 92 -2.45 26.31 16.74
N ARG A 93 -3.45 25.95 17.57
CA ARG A 93 -4.85 25.67 17.17
C ARG A 93 -5.54 26.84 16.46
N GLU A 94 -4.97 28.05 16.50
CA GLU A 94 -5.48 29.25 15.82
C GLU A 94 -4.85 29.49 14.44
N LEU A 95 -3.85 28.69 14.03
CA LEU A 95 -3.20 28.75 12.70
C LEU A 95 -3.65 27.62 11.76
N PHE A 96 -4.82 27.04 12.02
CA PHE A 96 -5.44 26.02 11.15
C PHE A 96 -5.58 26.52 9.70
N GLU A 97 -5.76 27.84 9.49
CA GLU A 97 -5.74 28.46 8.17
C GLU A 97 -4.38 28.44 7.47
N ILE A 98 -3.24 28.42 8.18
CA ILE A 98 -1.91 28.50 7.56
C ILE A 98 -1.50 27.17 6.92
N CYS A 99 -1.81 26.04 7.57
CA CYS A 99 -1.61 24.72 6.97
C CYS A 99 -2.43 24.56 5.68
N PHE A 100 -3.64 25.13 5.67
CA PHE A 100 -4.59 25.08 4.57
C PHE A 100 -4.24 26.04 3.41
N LEU A 101 -3.58 27.17 3.70
CA LEU A 101 -3.27 28.23 2.72
C LEU A 101 -1.95 28.02 1.95
N GLN A 102 -1.05 27.16 2.43
CA GLN A 102 0.08 26.72 1.63
C GLN A 102 -0.27 25.42 0.90
N VAL A 103 -0.24 25.47 -0.43
CA VAL A 103 -0.55 24.42 -1.43
C VAL A 103 0.32 23.14 -1.30
N ARG A 104 0.94 22.85 -0.14
CA ARG A 104 2.01 21.84 0.01
C ARG A 104 1.94 20.96 1.25
N ASN A 105 1.15 21.25 2.28
CA ASN A 105 1.11 20.41 3.47
C ASN A 105 -0.15 19.53 3.48
N ARG A 106 0.05 18.25 3.15
CA ARG A 106 -0.97 17.22 3.35
C ARG A 106 -0.92 16.76 4.80
N ASP A 107 -2.07 16.64 5.45
CA ASP A 107 -2.15 16.03 6.77
C ASP A 107 -2.38 14.52 6.64
N VAL A 108 -1.30 13.81 6.29
CA VAL A 108 -1.36 12.38 6.01
C VAL A 108 -1.49 11.62 7.32
N CYS A 109 -2.68 11.07 7.54
CA CYS A 109 -3.02 10.32 8.74
C CYS A 109 -2.99 8.80 8.54
N GLN A 110 -3.11 8.35 7.29
CA GLN A 110 -3.16 6.94 6.92
C GLN A 110 -2.53 6.74 5.54
N VAL A 111 -1.92 5.59 5.33
CA VAL A 111 -1.51 5.10 4.03
C VAL A 111 -2.31 3.85 3.70
N ARG A 112 -2.97 3.85 2.55
CA ARG A 112 -3.62 2.67 2.00
C ARG A 112 -2.68 2.01 1.00
N LEU A 113 -2.49 0.70 1.16
CA LEU A 113 -1.79 -0.16 0.23
C LEU A 113 -2.82 -1.02 -0.48
N ASP A 114 -2.95 -0.91 -1.79
CA ASP A 114 -3.75 -1.80 -2.62
C ASP A 114 -2.81 -2.76 -3.36
N LEU A 115 -2.97 -4.06 -3.13
CA LEU A 115 -2.13 -5.12 -3.69
C LEU A 115 -2.68 -5.50 -5.08
N ASP A 116 -2.59 -4.59 -6.05
CA ASP A 116 -3.10 -4.78 -7.41
C ASP A 116 -2.61 -6.10 -8.04
N LYS A 117 -1.37 -6.46 -7.74
CA LYS A 117 -0.80 -7.80 -7.94
C LYS A 117 0.12 -8.10 -6.76
N PHE A 118 0.00 -9.28 -6.16
CA PHE A 118 0.95 -9.74 -5.16
C PHE A 118 0.93 -11.25 -5.06
N GLU A 119 1.96 -11.89 -5.58
CA GLU A 119 2.18 -13.32 -5.49
C GLU A 119 3.64 -13.55 -5.06
N THR A 120 3.81 -14.27 -3.95
CA THR A 120 5.11 -14.79 -3.49
C THR A 120 4.93 -16.23 -3.06
N ILE A 121 6.01 -16.90 -2.67
CA ILE A 121 5.87 -18.17 -1.94
C ILE A 121 5.06 -17.91 -0.66
N GLY A 122 4.01 -18.70 -0.45
CA GLY A 122 3.11 -18.58 0.69
C GLY A 122 3.68 -19.10 2.01
N PRO A 123 2.90 -19.01 3.10
CA PRO A 123 3.27 -19.59 4.37
C PRO A 123 3.68 -21.07 4.29
N SER A 124 4.65 -21.48 5.11
CA SER A 124 5.20 -22.83 5.04
C SER A 124 4.28 -23.87 5.67
N MET A 125 3.97 -24.95 4.93
CA MET A 125 3.36 -26.19 5.45
C MET A 125 4.38 -27.13 6.10
N THR A 126 5.68 -26.92 5.88
CA THR A 126 6.73 -27.88 6.23
C THR A 126 7.67 -27.38 7.32
N THR A 127 7.82 -26.06 7.46
CA THR A 127 8.69 -25.43 8.45
C THR A 127 7.89 -25.10 9.70
N LEU A 128 8.29 -25.62 10.87
CA LEU A 128 7.65 -25.30 12.15
C LEU A 128 8.09 -23.93 12.70
N PRO A 129 7.16 -23.12 13.26
CA PRO A 129 5.72 -23.35 13.32
C PRO A 129 5.05 -23.20 11.94
N PHE A 130 4.09 -24.09 11.63
CA PHE A 130 3.38 -24.07 10.35
C PHE A 130 2.65 -22.74 10.14
N GLY A 131 2.59 -22.26 8.90
CA GLY A 131 1.96 -20.98 8.56
C GLY A 131 2.87 -19.76 8.71
N GLN A 132 4.17 -19.93 8.91
CA GLN A 132 5.13 -18.83 8.89
C GLN A 132 5.59 -18.48 7.48
N CYS A 133 5.87 -17.19 7.23
CA CYS A 133 6.44 -16.71 5.97
C CYS A 133 7.98 -16.90 5.96
N SER A 134 8.45 -18.16 5.97
CA SER A 134 9.88 -18.45 6.13
C SER A 134 10.72 -18.23 4.86
N SER A 135 10.12 -18.41 3.68
CA SER A 135 10.81 -18.31 2.40
C SER A 135 10.78 -16.89 1.84
N ASP A 136 9.61 -16.46 1.34
CA ASP A 136 9.37 -15.11 0.87
C ASP A 136 8.55 -14.35 1.91
N ARG A 137 8.87 -13.08 2.12
CA ARG A 137 8.13 -12.22 3.04
C ARG A 137 8.20 -10.76 2.64
N MET A 138 7.07 -10.07 2.76
CA MET A 138 6.95 -8.63 2.76
C MET A 138 6.69 -8.16 4.19
N ALA A 139 7.62 -7.38 4.74
CA ALA A 139 7.48 -6.75 6.04
C ALA A 139 7.06 -5.29 5.89
N ILE A 140 6.11 -4.86 6.71
CA ILE A 140 5.65 -3.47 6.77
C ILE A 140 6.12 -2.84 8.08
N PHE A 141 6.87 -1.74 8.00
CA PHE A 141 7.31 -0.98 9.16
C PHE A 141 6.70 0.42 9.11
N GLY A 142 5.96 0.82 10.13
CA GLY A 142 5.44 2.18 10.31
C GLY A 142 5.25 2.45 11.79
N GLY A 143 5.77 3.58 12.29
CA GLY A 143 5.79 3.90 13.72
C GLY A 143 6.37 2.78 14.60
N ARG A 144 5.79 2.63 15.81
CA ARG A 144 6.02 1.50 16.74
C ARG A 144 4.88 0.48 16.73
N ASN A 145 4.10 0.44 15.65
CA ASN A 145 2.85 -0.33 15.61
C ASN A 145 3.10 -1.76 15.15
N GLN A 146 2.49 -2.70 15.87
CA GLN A 146 2.21 -4.05 15.37
C GLN A 146 0.83 -4.00 14.72
N PHE A 147 0.74 -4.40 13.45
CA PHE A 147 -0.52 -4.31 12.68
C PHE A 147 -1.41 -5.55 12.83
N GLY A 148 -1.04 -6.48 13.72
CA GLY A 148 -1.77 -7.74 13.87
C GLY A 148 -1.57 -8.68 12.68
N LEU A 149 -0.48 -8.52 11.96
CA LEU A 149 -0.06 -9.41 10.87
C LEU A 149 0.88 -10.49 11.41
N SER A 150 1.12 -11.51 10.58
CA SER A 150 1.95 -12.68 10.94
C SER A 150 3.30 -12.22 11.47
N GLU A 151 3.69 -12.80 12.61
CA GLU A 151 4.99 -12.53 13.25
C GLU A 151 5.28 -11.03 13.44
N GLY A 152 4.23 -10.26 13.72
CA GLY A 152 4.29 -8.82 13.97
C GLY A 152 3.76 -8.02 12.79
N ASN A 153 4.39 -8.13 11.61
CA ASN A 153 4.14 -7.28 10.43
C ASN A 153 4.46 -7.95 9.07
N LEU A 154 4.40 -9.28 8.96
CA LEU A 154 4.77 -10.02 7.75
C LEU A 154 3.55 -10.44 6.91
N LEU A 155 3.76 -10.46 5.59
CA LEU A 155 2.84 -10.90 4.55
C LEU A 155 3.57 -11.80 3.55
N CYS A 156 2.93 -12.85 3.08
CA CYS A 156 3.41 -13.70 1.99
C CYS A 156 2.24 -14.48 1.36
N GLY A 157 2.48 -15.05 0.18
CA GLY A 157 1.51 -15.83 -0.58
C GLY A 157 0.79 -15.02 -1.65
N ASP A 158 -0.42 -15.43 -2.02
CA ASP A 158 -1.27 -14.69 -2.95
C ASP A 158 -2.21 -13.75 -2.19
N LEU A 159 -1.94 -12.45 -2.33
CA LEU A 159 -2.70 -11.36 -1.72
C LEU A 159 -3.30 -10.42 -2.77
N THR A 160 -3.37 -10.88 -4.03
CA THR A 160 -3.82 -10.08 -5.16
C THR A 160 -5.25 -9.58 -4.95
N GLY A 161 -5.46 -8.28 -5.13
CA GLY A 161 -6.76 -7.62 -4.97
C GLY A 161 -7.12 -7.26 -3.53
N GLN A 162 -6.29 -7.63 -2.55
CA GLN A 162 -6.48 -7.23 -1.15
C GLN A 162 -5.84 -5.85 -0.89
N HIS A 163 -6.19 -5.24 0.24
CA HIS A 163 -5.66 -3.94 0.64
C HIS A 163 -5.37 -3.88 2.13
N LEU A 164 -4.57 -2.90 2.55
CA LEU A 164 -4.25 -2.62 3.95
C LEU A 164 -4.29 -1.13 4.23
N TYR A 165 -4.71 -0.77 5.44
CA TYR A 165 -4.67 0.59 5.98
C TYR A 165 -3.62 0.68 7.08
N ILE A 166 -2.60 1.49 6.85
CA ILE A 166 -1.49 1.71 7.78
C ILE A 166 -1.68 3.08 8.45
N PRO A 167 -1.94 3.14 9.76
CA PRO A 167 -2.04 4.41 10.48
C PRO A 167 -0.67 5.09 10.57
N ILE A 168 -0.68 6.41 10.46
CA ILE A 168 0.46 7.27 10.75
C ILE A 168 0.37 7.67 12.23
N ASP A 169 1.46 7.54 12.97
CA ASP A 169 1.50 7.85 14.41
C ASP A 169 1.57 9.35 14.63
N ASN A 170 0.42 10.00 14.77
CA ASN A 170 0.30 11.44 15.00
C ASN A 170 0.93 11.94 16.31
N ASN A 171 1.36 11.05 17.23
CA ASN A 171 1.97 11.45 18.51
C ASN A 171 3.49 11.54 18.45
N ALA A 172 4.13 11.08 17.37
CA ALA A 172 5.55 11.31 17.17
C ALA A 172 5.77 12.81 16.93
N GLN A 173 6.65 13.44 17.73
CA GLN A 173 7.14 14.83 17.55
C GLN A 173 8.00 15.01 16.28
N GLN A 174 7.72 14.22 15.25
CA GLN A 174 8.42 14.22 13.98
C GLN A 174 7.42 14.64 12.91
N GLU A 175 7.73 15.76 12.26
CA GLU A 175 6.98 16.32 11.12
C GLU A 175 6.89 15.35 9.93
N GLU A 176 7.84 14.41 9.82
CA GLU A 176 7.87 13.37 8.80
C GLU A 176 7.92 11.99 9.44
N GLU A 177 7.05 11.10 8.96
CA GLU A 177 7.10 9.67 9.26
C GLU A 177 7.49 8.88 8.00
N ILE A 178 8.22 7.79 8.19
CA ILE A 178 8.64 6.90 7.09
C ILE A 178 8.04 5.53 7.32
N ILE A 179 7.11 5.14 6.44
CA ILE A 179 6.70 3.75 6.31
C ILE A 179 7.69 3.05 5.39
N ARG A 180 8.18 1.87 5.78
CA ARG A 180 9.07 1.04 4.95
C ARG A 180 8.38 -0.28 4.61
N LEU A 181 8.35 -0.59 3.33
CA LEU A 181 8.02 -1.92 2.83
C LEU A 181 9.34 -2.65 2.56
N PHE A 182 9.50 -3.86 3.07
CA PHE A 182 10.71 -4.65 2.91
C PHE A 182 10.37 -6.04 2.42
N ALA A 183 10.73 -6.36 1.18
CA ALA A 183 10.59 -7.68 0.61
C ALA A 183 11.92 -8.44 0.72
N MET A 184 11.86 -9.66 1.24
CA MET A 184 12.90 -10.66 1.10
C MET A 184 12.28 -11.82 0.32
N VAL A 185 12.71 -11.99 -0.92
CA VAL A 185 12.04 -12.87 -1.89
C VAL A 185 13.06 -13.64 -2.73
N GLY A 186 12.64 -14.75 -3.35
CA GLY A 186 13.52 -15.62 -4.12
C GLY A 186 14.54 -16.37 -3.26
N THR A 187 14.42 -16.27 -1.93
CA THR A 187 15.27 -16.97 -0.97
C THR A 187 14.73 -18.36 -0.70
N SER A 188 15.58 -19.35 -0.41
CA SER A 188 15.15 -20.64 0.14
C SER A 188 15.46 -20.69 1.62
N ASP A 189 14.55 -21.26 2.40
CA ASP A 189 14.77 -21.65 3.79
C ASP A 189 15.93 -22.66 3.83
N SER A 190 17.14 -22.22 4.19
CA SER A 190 18.39 -22.96 4.02
C SER A 190 18.60 -24.10 5.04
N LEU A 191 17.52 -24.63 5.62
CA LEU A 191 17.58 -25.64 6.68
C LEU A 191 17.30 -27.07 6.20
N THR A 192 16.82 -27.26 4.97
CA THR A 192 16.80 -28.59 4.35
C THR A 192 17.29 -28.49 2.91
N ALA A 193 18.52 -28.95 2.67
CA ALA A 193 19.04 -29.22 1.34
C ALA A 193 18.35 -30.46 0.73
N SER A 194 17.02 -30.48 0.71
CA SER A 194 16.26 -31.26 -0.25
C SER A 194 15.91 -30.32 -1.38
N ALA A 195 16.38 -30.66 -2.57
CA ALA A 195 16.19 -29.95 -3.82
C ALA A 195 14.70 -29.82 -4.18
N ASP A 196 13.97 -28.96 -3.49
CA ASP A 196 12.72 -28.45 -4.01
C ASP A 196 13.07 -27.38 -5.05
N THR A 197 13.13 -27.83 -6.31
CA THR A 197 13.26 -27.02 -7.52
C THR A 197 11.98 -26.23 -7.83
N SER A 198 11.12 -25.99 -6.83
CA SER A 198 9.96 -25.12 -6.97
C SER A 198 10.43 -23.76 -7.47
N ILE A 199 9.85 -23.36 -8.59
CA ILE A 199 10.22 -22.12 -9.28
C ILE A 199 9.91 -20.97 -8.31
N LYS A 200 10.96 -20.28 -7.85
CA LYS A 200 10.89 -19.22 -6.85
C LYS A 200 10.40 -17.92 -7.47
N ASN A 201 9.17 -17.94 -7.93
CA ASN A 201 8.59 -16.86 -8.66
C ASN A 201 7.84 -15.92 -7.73
N TYR A 202 8.07 -14.63 -7.91
CA TYR A 202 7.31 -13.59 -7.28
C TYR A 202 6.95 -12.50 -8.28
N THR A 203 5.85 -11.83 -8.01
CA THR A 203 5.45 -10.62 -8.74
C THR A 203 4.63 -9.74 -7.83
N TRP A 204 4.89 -8.44 -7.85
CA TRP A 204 4.05 -7.50 -7.14
C TRP A 204 3.96 -6.16 -7.86
N SER A 205 2.78 -5.56 -7.73
CA SER A 205 2.51 -4.15 -7.97
C SER A 205 1.59 -3.69 -6.85
N ILE A 206 2.14 -2.91 -5.93
CA ILE A 206 1.44 -2.37 -4.78
C ILE A 206 1.19 -0.90 -5.05
N LYS A 207 -0.08 -0.51 -5.14
CA LYS A 207 -0.45 0.90 -5.21
C LYS A 207 -0.48 1.49 -3.80
N ILE A 208 0.24 2.57 -3.63
CA ILE A 208 0.30 3.36 -2.39
C ILE A 208 -0.59 4.58 -2.56
N THR A 209 -1.48 4.81 -1.61
CA THR A 209 -2.30 6.03 -1.53
C THR A 209 -2.13 6.66 -0.15
N GLN A 210 -1.52 7.84 -0.09
CA GLN A 210 -1.48 8.65 1.12
C GLN A 210 -2.81 9.38 1.31
N ILE A 211 -3.49 9.13 2.43
CA ILE A 211 -4.81 9.69 2.74
C ILE A 211 -4.61 10.94 3.59
N ASP A 212 -5.01 12.07 3.03
CA ASP A 212 -5.10 13.32 3.77
C ASP A 212 -6.42 13.34 4.55
N CYS A 213 -6.36 13.24 5.87
CA CYS A 213 -7.57 13.17 6.69
C CYS A 213 -8.39 14.46 6.69
N SER A 214 -7.75 15.61 6.46
CA SER A 214 -8.41 16.92 6.50
C SER A 214 -9.37 17.12 5.33
N ILE A 215 -9.07 16.50 4.18
CA ILE A 215 -9.86 16.63 2.95
C ILE A 215 -10.54 15.32 2.56
N GLN A 216 -9.91 14.16 2.83
CA GLN A 216 -10.32 12.84 2.36
C GLN A 216 -10.87 11.93 3.46
N HIS A 217 -11.55 12.49 4.46
CA HIS A 217 -12.17 11.77 5.57
C HIS A 217 -13.03 10.54 5.15
N LYS A 218 -13.59 10.52 3.94
CA LYS A 218 -14.39 9.39 3.43
C LYS A 218 -13.54 8.17 3.05
N LEU A 219 -12.27 8.36 2.74
CA LEU A 219 -11.33 7.28 2.40
C LEU A 219 -10.68 6.67 3.64
N GLN A 220 -10.72 7.38 4.77
CA GLN A 220 -10.12 6.98 6.04
C GLN A 220 -10.82 5.74 6.61
N ALA A 221 -10.03 4.72 6.97
CA ALA A 221 -10.49 3.57 7.72
C ALA A 221 -10.63 3.93 9.21
N PRO A 222 -11.64 3.40 9.93
CA PRO A 222 -11.74 3.58 11.37
C PRO A 222 -10.50 3.05 12.11
N SER A 223 -10.20 3.61 13.29
CA SER A 223 -9.07 3.18 14.11
C SER A 223 -9.16 1.69 14.45
N GLY A 224 -8.05 0.96 14.29
CA GLY A 224 -7.97 -0.48 14.52
C GLY A 224 -8.36 -1.36 13.32
N CYS A 225 -8.89 -0.78 12.24
CA CYS A 225 -9.24 -1.52 11.03
C CYS A 225 -8.03 -1.64 10.10
N LEU A 226 -7.54 -2.86 9.88
CA LEU A 226 -6.48 -3.11 8.90
C LEU A 226 -7.05 -3.17 7.48
N GLN A 227 -8.25 -3.74 7.33
CA GLN A 227 -9.00 -3.71 6.07
C GLN A 227 -10.29 -2.92 6.26
N TYR A 228 -10.65 -2.12 5.26
CA TYR A 228 -11.89 -1.35 5.27
C TYR A 228 -12.59 -1.42 3.92
N HIS A 229 -13.79 -2.01 3.92
CA HIS A 229 -14.62 -2.19 2.73
C HIS A 229 -15.71 -1.13 2.68
N THR A 230 -15.70 -0.33 1.60
CA THR A 230 -16.65 0.77 1.39
C THR A 230 -17.65 0.51 0.25
N SER A 231 -17.51 -0.61 -0.45
CA SER A 231 -18.38 -1.01 -1.55
C SER A 231 -19.72 -1.57 -1.06
N LEU A 232 -20.78 -1.43 -1.87
CA LEU A 232 -22.11 -1.98 -1.56
C LEU A 232 -22.13 -3.51 -1.51
N VAL A 233 -21.29 -4.15 -2.33
CA VAL A 233 -21.14 -5.61 -2.46
C VAL A 233 -19.65 -5.90 -2.66
N GLY A 234 -19.15 -6.99 -2.08
CA GLY A 234 -17.78 -7.46 -2.22
C GLY A 234 -17.57 -8.79 -1.51
N SER A 235 -16.36 -9.34 -1.64
CA SER A 235 -15.89 -10.50 -0.87
C SER A 235 -15.05 -10.05 0.31
N ILE A 236 -15.04 -10.88 1.35
CA ILE A 236 -14.11 -10.80 2.47
C ILE A 236 -13.42 -12.15 2.51
N GLU A 237 -12.11 -12.13 2.46
CA GLU A 237 -11.27 -13.32 2.43
C GLU A 237 -10.07 -13.10 3.34
N THR A 238 -9.49 -14.20 3.78
CA THR A 238 -8.23 -14.15 4.54
C THR A 238 -7.07 -13.77 3.62
N PHE A 239 -6.01 -13.23 4.21
CA PHE A 239 -4.72 -13.20 3.52
C PHE A 239 -4.31 -14.63 3.12
N ASN A 240 -3.75 -14.77 1.92
CA ASN A 240 -3.38 -16.04 1.30
C ASN A 240 -4.56 -17.00 1.02
N PHE A 241 -5.78 -16.50 0.85
CA PHE A 241 -6.96 -17.34 0.59
C PHE A 241 -6.89 -18.09 -0.75
N ASN A 242 -6.28 -17.50 -1.78
CA ASN A 242 -6.28 -18.05 -3.14
C ASN A 242 -5.23 -19.16 -3.36
N ASP A 243 -4.23 -19.28 -2.48
CA ASP A 243 -3.18 -20.30 -2.60
C ASP A 243 -3.58 -21.58 -1.87
N ILE A 244 -4.24 -22.50 -2.58
CA ILE A 244 -4.70 -23.78 -2.04
C ILE A 244 -3.57 -24.73 -1.59
N ALA A 245 -2.33 -24.47 -1.99
CA ALA A 245 -1.17 -25.29 -1.62
C ALA A 245 -0.47 -24.77 -0.36
N SER A 246 -0.94 -23.65 0.19
CA SER A 246 -0.34 -22.92 1.30
C SER A 246 -1.38 -22.64 2.39
N PRO A 247 -1.04 -22.73 3.69
CA PRO A 247 -2.00 -22.52 4.76
C PRO A 247 -2.28 -21.03 4.98
N TYR A 248 -3.24 -20.76 5.85
CA TYR A 248 -3.42 -19.45 6.45
C TYR A 248 -2.16 -19.02 7.22
N PRO A 249 -1.72 -17.74 7.12
CA PRO A 249 -0.59 -17.24 7.89
C PRO A 249 -0.82 -17.33 9.40
N ILE A 250 0.22 -17.68 10.15
CA ILE A 250 0.15 -17.83 11.61
C ILE A 250 0.07 -16.48 12.34
N SER A 251 -0.48 -16.47 13.56
CA SER A 251 -0.43 -15.30 14.48
C SER A 251 -1.03 -14.01 13.93
N MET A 252 -2.06 -14.13 13.10
CA MET A 252 -2.83 -13.00 12.59
C MET A 252 -3.89 -12.56 13.62
N ASP A 253 -3.93 -11.27 13.94
CA ASP A 253 -4.86 -10.63 14.86
C ASP A 253 -5.24 -9.23 14.35
N TYR A 254 -6.08 -9.18 13.31
CA TYR A 254 -6.48 -7.94 12.65
C TYR A 254 -7.99 -7.82 12.51
N ALA A 255 -8.48 -6.59 12.40
CA ALA A 255 -9.89 -6.31 12.16
C ALA A 255 -10.16 -5.94 10.69
N ILE A 256 -11.24 -6.51 10.15
CA ILE A 256 -11.85 -6.13 8.87
C ILE A 256 -13.10 -5.33 9.19
N CYS A 257 -13.16 -4.10 8.69
CA CYS A 257 -14.26 -3.18 8.90
C CYS A 257 -15.06 -2.97 7.63
N ILE A 258 -16.36 -2.78 7.78
CA ILE A 258 -17.28 -2.56 6.67
C ILE A 258 -17.99 -1.23 6.91
N GLN A 259 -17.92 -0.33 5.93
CA GLN A 259 -18.60 0.95 6.01
C GLN A 259 -20.11 0.74 5.97
N ARG A 260 -20.81 1.35 6.94
CA ARG A 260 -22.27 1.44 6.87
C ARG A 260 -22.68 2.36 5.71
N GLN A 261 -23.44 1.81 4.78
CA GLN A 261 -23.91 2.52 3.60
C GLN A 261 -25.19 3.31 3.92
N PRO A 262 -25.31 4.59 3.48
CA PRO A 262 -26.54 5.35 3.65
C PRO A 262 -27.73 4.62 3.01
N GLY A 263 -28.84 4.50 3.74
CA GLY A 263 -30.05 3.81 3.28
C GLY A 263 -30.09 2.30 3.52
N PHE A 264 -29.04 1.69 4.09
CA PHE A 264 -28.99 0.27 4.43
C PHE A 264 -29.10 0.04 5.95
N CYS A 265 -29.77 -1.04 6.36
CA CYS A 265 -30.00 -1.38 7.76
C CYS A 265 -28.94 -2.34 8.35
N GLY A 266 -28.14 -3.00 7.52
CA GLY A 266 -27.11 -3.93 7.98
C GLY A 266 -26.34 -4.57 6.82
N VAL A 267 -25.43 -5.47 7.18
CA VAL A 267 -24.64 -6.26 6.24
C VAL A 267 -25.18 -7.69 6.25
N LYS A 268 -25.38 -8.28 5.07
CA LYS A 268 -25.68 -9.70 4.93
C LYS A 268 -24.40 -10.41 4.50
N LEU A 269 -23.95 -11.35 5.32
CA LEU A 269 -22.83 -12.23 4.98
C LEU A 269 -23.38 -13.57 4.48
N SER A 270 -22.78 -14.09 3.42
CA SER A 270 -23.04 -15.42 2.88
C SER A 270 -21.73 -16.07 2.53
N THR A 271 -21.60 -17.35 2.81
CA THR A 271 -20.41 -18.12 2.46
C THR A 271 -20.35 -18.35 0.96
N SER A 272 -19.21 -18.06 0.35
CA SER A 272 -18.83 -18.58 -0.96
C SER A 272 -17.93 -19.80 -0.70
N THR A 273 -18.47 -21.00 -0.86
CA THR A 273 -17.68 -22.23 -0.71
C THR A 273 -16.63 -22.31 -1.82
N LEU A 274 -15.36 -22.39 -1.43
CA LEU A 274 -14.29 -22.99 -2.21
C LEU A 274 -13.37 -23.75 -1.23
N GLY A 275 -13.51 -25.09 -1.19
CA GLY A 275 -12.59 -26.02 -0.52
C GLY A 275 -13.15 -26.74 0.71
N ASP A 276 -13.69 -27.96 0.51
CA ASP A 276 -13.66 -29.06 1.49
C ASP A 276 -12.27 -29.74 1.45
#